data_AF-C5K8V4-F1
#
_entry.id   AF-C5K8V4-F1
#
_cell.length_a   1.000
_cell.length_b   1.000
_cell.length_c   1.000
_cell.angle_alpha   90.00
_cell.angle_beta   90.00
_cell.angle_gamma   90.00
#
_symmetry.space_group_name_H-M   'P 1'
#
loop_
_entity.id
_entity.type
_entity.pdbx_description
1 polymer ?
#
loop_
_entity_poly.entity_id
_entity_poly.type
_entity_poly.pdbx_seq_one_letter_code
_entity_poly.pdbx_strand_id
1 'polypeptide(L)'
;MVGNGKGVYGFGVGYGNTITTARADAAMQALKRLQFVDLDSSRTLHAPVIAREYGQKCKILPLPAESGILCNRRYLPWVYIMGLHNVELKFEGELSWLSRTRAITRTTSMIMSRRTVANGEGKKYAHLMAPGDHWVHWPDRWFKEVRRRYDQKGHMIRHERRHLLHGKKRGNILVSPLEVRPGFTRFGWQPVMNKWQWHLNKRRQQFNLVKSLTTEENVLFPTPGSGRFMAPK
;
A
#
# COMPACT_ATOMS: atom_id res chain seq x y z
N MET A 1 -33.05 2.72 -18.33
CA MET A 1 -32.12 3.24 -17.30
C MET A 1 -32.35 4.73 -17.21
N VAL A 2 -32.34 5.27 -16.00
CA VAL A 2 -32.51 6.71 -15.71
C VAL A 2 -31.34 7.17 -14.86
N GLY A 3 -30.95 8.44 -14.96
CA GLY A 3 -29.88 8.99 -14.12
C GLY A 3 -29.48 10.39 -14.57
N ASN A 4 -28.71 11.05 -13.72
CA ASN A 4 -28.38 12.47 -13.85
C ASN A 4 -26.93 12.74 -14.30
N GLY A 5 -26.13 11.70 -14.56
CA GLY A 5 -24.71 11.85 -14.91
C GLY A 5 -23.82 12.30 -13.73
N LYS A 6 -24.35 12.35 -12.51
CA LYS A 6 -23.63 12.80 -11.29
C LYS A 6 -23.53 11.70 -10.23
N GLY A 7 -23.41 10.44 -10.67
CA GLY A 7 -23.35 9.31 -9.74
C GLY A 7 -24.70 8.86 -9.19
N VAL A 8 -25.84 9.38 -9.67
CA VAL A 8 -27.17 8.84 -9.31
C VAL A 8 -27.82 8.24 -10.55
N TYR A 9 -28.12 6.93 -10.49
CA TYR A 9 -28.75 6.23 -11.59
C TYR A 9 -29.67 5.12 -11.10
N GLY A 10 -30.56 4.63 -11.96
CA GLY A 10 -31.48 3.54 -11.67
C GLY A 10 -31.73 2.66 -12.89
N PHE A 11 -31.92 1.37 -12.64
CA PHE A 11 -32.22 0.36 -13.64
C PHE A 11 -33.51 -0.39 -13.31
N GLY A 12 -34.36 -0.56 -14.33
CA GLY A 12 -35.66 -1.23 -14.23
C GLY A 12 -35.98 -1.96 -15.53
N VAL A 13 -36.77 -3.02 -15.42
CA VAL A 13 -37.26 -3.82 -16.54
C VAL A 13 -38.78 -3.78 -16.47
N GLY A 14 -39.39 -3.10 -17.42
CA GLY A 14 -40.85 -2.97 -17.47
C GLY A 14 -41.50 -4.05 -18.32
N TYR A 15 -42.70 -4.43 -17.93
CA TYR A 15 -43.54 -5.37 -18.65
C TYR A 15 -44.88 -4.68 -18.96
N GLY A 16 -45.47 -4.99 -20.11
CA GLY A 16 -46.73 -4.40 -20.51
C GLY A 16 -47.24 -4.97 -21.82
N ASN A 17 -48.55 -4.85 -22.04
CA ASN A 17 -49.20 -5.33 -23.26
C ASN A 17 -48.81 -4.49 -24.49
N THR A 18 -48.43 -3.22 -24.28
CA THR A 18 -47.96 -2.32 -25.34
C THR A 18 -46.54 -1.83 -25.05
N ILE A 19 -45.81 -1.43 -26.09
CA ILE A 19 -44.44 -0.92 -25.94
C ILE A 19 -44.42 0.35 -25.07
N THR A 20 -45.44 1.21 -25.17
CA THR A 20 -45.56 2.44 -24.38
C THR A 20 -45.77 2.15 -22.90
N THR A 21 -46.67 1.22 -22.57
CA THR A 21 -46.92 0.80 -21.18
C THR A 21 -45.69 0.13 -20.57
N ALA A 22 -45.03 -0.77 -21.32
CA ALA A 22 -43.78 -1.40 -20.88
C ALA A 22 -42.65 -0.38 -20.63
N ARG A 23 -42.54 0.68 -21.46
CA ARG A 23 -41.57 1.76 -21.25
C ARG A 23 -41.88 2.59 -20.01
N ALA A 24 -43.14 2.93 -19.78
CA ALA A 24 -43.57 3.69 -18.60
C ALA A 24 -43.30 2.89 -17.31
N ASP A 25 -43.65 1.60 -17.29
CA ASP A 25 -43.35 0.72 -16.16
C ASP A 25 -41.83 0.58 -15.93
N ALA A 26 -41.05 0.40 -17.00
CA ALA A 26 -39.59 0.33 -16.91
C ALA A 26 -38.98 1.60 -16.30
N ALA A 27 -39.49 2.77 -16.68
CA ALA A 27 -39.07 4.06 -16.14
C ALA A 27 -39.41 4.18 -14.65
N MET A 28 -40.65 3.84 -14.26
CA MET A 28 -41.09 3.86 -12.87
C MET A 28 -40.29 2.89 -11.99
N GLN A 29 -40.02 1.68 -12.48
CA GLN A 29 -39.17 0.72 -11.75
C GLN A 29 -37.74 1.21 -11.61
N ALA A 30 -37.19 1.86 -12.65
CA ALA A 30 -35.85 2.41 -12.61
C ALA A 30 -35.74 3.55 -11.58
N LEU A 31 -36.75 4.42 -11.50
CA LEU A 31 -36.84 5.50 -10.49
C LEU A 31 -37.01 4.96 -9.07
N LYS A 32 -37.74 3.86 -8.89
CA LYS A 32 -37.86 3.19 -7.58
C LYS A 32 -36.54 2.57 -7.10
N ARG A 33 -35.66 2.18 -8.04
CA ARG A 33 -34.38 1.50 -7.78
C ARG A 33 -33.19 2.41 -8.06
N LEU A 34 -33.23 3.64 -7.57
CA LEU A 34 -32.10 4.55 -7.65
C LEU A 34 -30.96 4.09 -6.74
N GLN A 35 -29.75 4.17 -7.26
CA GLN A 35 -28.50 3.88 -6.59
C GLN A 35 -27.58 5.09 -6.68
N PHE A 36 -26.87 5.34 -5.59
CA PHE A 36 -25.83 6.35 -5.51
C PHE A 36 -24.46 5.70 -5.66
N VAL A 37 -23.61 6.32 -6.48
CA VAL A 37 -22.22 5.94 -6.71
C VAL A 37 -21.34 6.98 -6.05
N ASP A 38 -20.49 6.52 -5.15
CA ASP A 38 -19.53 7.37 -4.45
C ASP A 38 -18.33 7.67 -5.36
N LEU A 39 -18.54 8.60 -6.30
CA LEU A 39 -17.52 9.08 -7.23
C LEU A 39 -16.60 10.09 -6.54
N ASP A 40 -15.31 10.02 -6.84
CA ASP A 40 -14.34 11.01 -6.40
C ASP A 40 -14.31 12.21 -7.36
N SER A 41 -14.25 13.43 -6.80
CA SER A 41 -14.32 14.69 -7.54
C SER A 41 -13.17 14.91 -8.51
N SER A 42 -12.02 14.28 -8.27
CA SER A 42 -10.81 14.43 -9.09
C SER A 42 -10.62 13.37 -10.16
N ARG A 43 -11.05 12.14 -9.84
CA ARG A 43 -10.94 10.98 -10.72
C ARG A 43 -12.12 10.08 -10.44
N THR A 44 -12.79 9.66 -11.50
CA THR A 44 -13.98 8.81 -11.39
C THR A 44 -13.74 7.53 -10.60
N LEU A 45 -12.60 6.85 -10.83
CA LEU A 45 -12.22 5.63 -10.14
C LEU A 45 -10.80 5.72 -9.59
N HIS A 46 -10.64 5.36 -8.32
CA HIS A 46 -9.36 5.25 -7.65
C HIS A 46 -8.66 3.91 -7.93
N ALA A 47 -9.41 2.82 -7.85
CA ALA A 47 -8.92 1.45 -8.00
C ALA A 47 -9.74 0.71 -9.07
N PRO A 48 -9.18 -0.31 -9.72
CA PRO A 48 -9.97 -1.20 -10.58
C PRO A 48 -10.99 -1.96 -9.74
N VAL A 49 -12.23 -2.01 -10.22
CA VAL A 49 -13.34 -2.70 -9.53
C VAL A 49 -13.81 -3.85 -10.38
N ILE A 50 -14.00 -5.00 -9.74
CA ILE A 50 -14.38 -6.25 -10.40
C ILE A 50 -15.52 -6.86 -9.61
N ALA A 51 -16.64 -7.12 -10.29
CA ALA A 51 -17.74 -7.88 -9.70
C ALA A 51 -18.22 -8.98 -10.63
N ARG A 52 -18.92 -9.96 -10.04
CA ARG A 52 -19.56 -11.06 -10.75
C ARG A 52 -21.02 -11.16 -10.33
N GLU A 53 -21.90 -11.30 -11.31
CA GLU A 53 -23.34 -11.41 -11.13
C GLU A 53 -23.92 -12.36 -12.20
N TYR A 54 -24.73 -13.35 -11.82
CA TYR A 54 -25.30 -14.36 -12.75
C TYR A 54 -24.27 -14.99 -13.71
N GLY A 55 -23.07 -15.29 -13.21
CA GLY A 55 -21.99 -15.87 -14.02
C GLY A 55 -21.23 -14.87 -14.92
N GLN A 56 -21.74 -13.65 -15.08
CA GLN A 56 -21.06 -12.57 -15.81
C GLN A 56 -20.09 -11.84 -14.91
N LYS A 57 -18.89 -11.58 -15.41
CA LYS A 57 -17.89 -10.77 -14.72
C LYS A 57 -17.72 -9.43 -15.43
N CYS A 58 -17.82 -8.36 -14.66
CA CYS A 58 -17.65 -7.00 -15.14
C CYS A 58 -16.41 -6.40 -14.47
N LYS A 59 -15.54 -5.80 -15.30
CA LYS A 59 -14.32 -5.12 -14.86
C LYS A 59 -14.41 -3.66 -15.28
N ILE A 60 -14.26 -2.78 -14.30
CA ILE A 60 -14.18 -1.33 -14.47
C ILE A 60 -12.74 -0.93 -14.15
N LEU A 61 -12.00 -0.54 -15.18
CA LEU A 61 -10.58 -0.18 -15.06
C LEU A 61 -10.41 1.34 -15.19
N PRO A 62 -9.67 1.99 -14.29
CA PRO A 62 -9.43 3.42 -14.40
C PRO A 62 -8.39 3.70 -15.50
N LEU A 63 -8.71 4.62 -16.40
CA LEU A 63 -7.79 5.11 -17.43
C LEU A 63 -7.09 6.40 -16.96
N PRO A 64 -5.99 6.81 -17.62
CA PRO A 64 -5.42 8.14 -17.44
C PRO A 64 -6.46 9.24 -17.67
N ALA A 65 -6.19 10.43 -17.12
CA ALA A 65 -7.00 11.61 -17.42
C ALA A 65 -7.09 11.82 -18.94
N GLU A 66 -8.22 12.35 -19.40
CA GLU A 66 -8.48 12.69 -20.81
C GLU A 66 -8.57 11.50 -21.79
N SER A 67 -8.45 10.26 -21.31
CA SER A 67 -8.61 9.06 -22.17
C SER A 67 -10.05 8.80 -22.60
N GLY A 68 -11.03 9.38 -21.91
CA GLY A 68 -12.45 9.19 -22.21
C GLY A 68 -12.99 7.83 -21.78
N ILE A 69 -14.06 7.37 -22.42
CA ILE A 69 -14.74 6.11 -22.05
C ILE A 69 -14.44 5.05 -23.11
N LEU A 70 -13.80 3.96 -22.71
CA LEU A 70 -13.56 2.79 -23.55
C LEU A 70 -14.53 1.68 -23.17
N CYS A 71 -15.61 1.53 -23.93
CA CYS A 71 -16.57 0.45 -23.72
C CYS A 71 -17.24 0.04 -25.02
N ASN A 72 -17.94 -1.09 -25.00
CA ASN A 72 -18.81 -1.47 -26.11
C ASN A 72 -19.91 -0.41 -26.31
N ARG A 73 -20.15 -0.03 -27.57
CA ARG A 73 -21.11 1.01 -27.99
C ARG A 73 -22.50 0.85 -27.35
N ARG A 74 -22.96 -0.38 -27.13
CA ARG A 74 -24.26 -0.66 -26.49
C ARG A 74 -24.36 -0.13 -25.06
N TYR A 75 -23.26 -0.15 -24.31
CA TYR A 75 -23.23 0.26 -22.90
C TYR A 75 -22.68 1.68 -22.72
N LEU A 76 -22.24 2.35 -23.78
CA LEU A 76 -21.74 3.73 -23.72
C LEU A 76 -22.73 4.71 -23.09
N PRO A 77 -24.03 4.72 -23.46
CA PRO A 77 -25.00 5.62 -22.82
C PRO A 77 -25.16 5.34 -21.33
N TRP A 78 -24.92 4.10 -20.89
CA TRP A 78 -25.09 3.70 -19.50
C TRP A 78 -23.97 4.26 -18.65
N VAL A 79 -22.73 4.11 -19.13
CA VAL A 79 -21.55 4.68 -18.48
C VAL A 79 -21.69 6.20 -18.36
N TYR A 80 -22.23 6.85 -19.39
CA TYR A 80 -22.51 8.28 -19.38
C TYR A 80 -23.57 8.68 -18.33
N ILE A 81 -24.70 7.97 -18.28
CA ILE A 81 -25.78 8.23 -17.30
C ILE A 81 -25.30 8.01 -15.85
N MET A 82 -24.39 7.06 -15.62
CA MET A 82 -23.78 6.84 -14.31
C MET A 82 -22.84 7.98 -13.89
N GLY A 83 -22.34 8.79 -14.84
CA GLY A 83 -21.35 9.83 -14.58
C GLY A 83 -19.91 9.32 -14.52
N LEU A 84 -19.63 8.19 -15.19
CA LEU A 84 -18.28 7.63 -15.20
C LEU A 84 -17.43 8.23 -16.33
N HIS A 85 -16.23 8.74 -16.01
CA HIS A 85 -15.30 9.34 -16.97
C HIS A 85 -13.90 8.71 -16.88
N ASN A 86 -13.14 8.61 -17.98
CA ASN A 86 -11.78 8.06 -17.99
C ASN A 86 -11.74 6.61 -17.48
N VAL A 87 -12.55 5.74 -18.09
CA VAL A 87 -12.76 4.34 -17.65
C VAL A 87 -12.80 3.40 -18.84
N GLU A 88 -12.22 2.21 -18.67
CA GLU A 88 -12.42 1.08 -19.54
C GLU A 88 -13.38 0.05 -18.90
N LEU A 89 -14.44 -0.31 -19.62
CA LEU A 89 -15.44 -1.28 -19.19
C LEU A 89 -15.30 -2.58 -19.99
N LYS A 90 -14.90 -3.66 -19.32
CA LYS A 90 -14.73 -5.00 -19.91
C LYS A 90 -15.72 -5.99 -19.31
N PHE A 91 -16.21 -6.89 -20.16
CA PHE A 91 -17.11 -7.99 -19.78
C PHE A 91 -16.46 -9.32 -20.12
N GLU A 92 -16.57 -10.27 -19.20
CA GLU A 92 -16.16 -11.66 -19.38
C GLU A 92 -17.36 -12.57 -19.10
N GLY A 93 -17.64 -13.49 -20.02
CA GLY A 93 -18.74 -14.45 -19.94
C GLY A 93 -19.75 -14.33 -21.10
N GLU A 94 -20.88 -15.02 -20.93
CA GLU A 94 -22.03 -15.06 -21.85
C GLU A 94 -22.52 -13.68 -22.35
N LEU A 95 -23.25 -13.70 -23.47
CA LEU A 95 -23.69 -12.50 -24.19
C LEU A 95 -25.03 -11.92 -23.71
N SER A 96 -25.62 -12.47 -22.63
CA SER A 96 -26.89 -11.99 -22.09
C SER A 96 -26.79 -10.53 -21.60
N TRP A 97 -27.59 -9.66 -22.21
CA TRP A 97 -27.58 -8.23 -21.91
C TRP A 97 -28.05 -7.93 -20.49
N LEU A 98 -29.04 -8.69 -19.99
CA LEU A 98 -29.62 -8.47 -18.67
C LEU A 98 -28.62 -8.89 -17.57
N SER A 99 -27.92 -10.01 -17.76
CA SER A 99 -26.89 -10.45 -16.82
C SER A 99 -25.72 -9.47 -16.77
N ARG A 100 -25.28 -8.96 -17.94
CA ARG A 100 -24.25 -7.91 -18.01
C ARG A 100 -24.69 -6.63 -17.31
N THR A 101 -25.93 -6.23 -17.51
CA THR A 101 -26.53 -5.08 -16.83
C THR A 101 -26.45 -5.20 -15.32
N ARG A 102 -26.92 -6.33 -14.78
CA ARG A 102 -26.87 -6.55 -13.34
C ARG A 102 -25.44 -6.63 -12.82
N ALA A 103 -24.51 -7.19 -13.61
CA ALA A 103 -23.10 -7.17 -13.29
C ALA A 103 -22.53 -5.74 -13.24
N ILE A 104 -22.92 -4.84 -14.16
CA ILE A 104 -22.55 -3.41 -14.08
C ILE A 104 -23.06 -2.82 -12.78
N THR A 105 -24.35 -2.98 -12.48
CA THR A 105 -24.97 -2.46 -11.26
C THR A 105 -24.24 -2.96 -10.00
N ARG A 106 -23.87 -4.25 -9.97
CA ARG A 106 -23.09 -4.82 -8.87
C ARG A 106 -21.68 -4.23 -8.79
N THR A 107 -20.98 -4.09 -9.91
CA THR A 107 -19.64 -3.48 -9.93
C THR A 107 -19.68 -2.05 -9.46
N THR A 108 -20.66 -1.27 -9.92
CA THR A 108 -20.83 0.13 -9.54
C THR A 108 -21.14 0.28 -8.05
N SER A 109 -21.90 -0.65 -7.45
CA SER A 109 -22.14 -0.66 -5.99
C SER A 109 -20.88 -0.90 -5.14
N MET A 110 -19.83 -1.46 -5.73
CA MET A 110 -18.54 -1.68 -5.05
C MET A 110 -17.58 -0.50 -5.19
N ILE A 111 -17.92 0.52 -6.00
CA ILE A 111 -17.08 1.70 -6.14
C ILE A 111 -17.09 2.47 -4.83
N MET A 112 -15.90 2.79 -4.34
CA MET A 112 -15.69 3.62 -3.16
C MET A 112 -14.78 4.78 -3.52
N SER A 113 -15.14 5.99 -3.10
CA SER A 113 -14.26 7.14 -3.24
C SER A 113 -13.05 7.00 -2.31
N ARG A 114 -11.95 7.68 -2.64
CA ARG A 114 -10.79 7.78 -1.75
C ARG A 114 -11.16 8.33 -0.37
N ARG A 115 -12.12 9.26 -0.33
CA ARG A 115 -12.63 9.85 0.90
C ARG A 115 -13.24 8.78 1.81
N THR A 116 -14.12 7.95 1.25
CA THR A 116 -14.80 6.89 1.99
C THR A 116 -13.82 5.83 2.49
N VAL A 117 -12.85 5.45 1.66
CA VAL A 117 -11.79 4.51 2.07
C VAL A 117 -10.95 5.10 3.21
N ALA A 118 -10.51 6.35 3.08
CA ALA A 118 -9.68 7.00 4.10
C ALA A 118 -10.43 7.23 5.42
N ASN A 119 -11.71 7.60 5.36
CA ASN A 119 -12.58 7.70 6.52
C ASN A 119 -12.74 6.33 7.21
N GLY A 120 -12.92 5.25 6.44
CA GLY A 120 -12.98 3.89 6.98
C GLY A 120 -11.69 3.45 7.66
N GLU A 121 -10.53 3.91 7.17
CA GLU A 121 -9.22 3.64 7.77
C GLU A 121 -8.81 4.62 8.88
N GLY A 122 -9.60 5.68 9.13
CA GLY A 122 -9.25 6.76 10.07
C GLY A 122 -8.03 7.60 9.64
N LYS A 123 -7.72 7.64 8.35
CA LYS A 123 -6.56 8.37 7.79
C LYS A 123 -7.00 9.64 7.08
N LYS A 124 -6.11 10.63 7.04
CA LYS A 124 -6.27 11.79 6.16
C LYS A 124 -5.92 11.38 4.72
N TYR A 125 -6.79 11.70 3.76
CA TYR A 125 -6.46 11.58 2.35
C TYR A 125 -5.97 12.91 1.79
N ALA A 126 -5.01 12.85 0.88
CA ALA A 126 -4.60 13.99 0.06
C ALA A 126 -5.38 13.96 -1.26
N HIS A 127 -5.83 15.11 -1.72
CA HIS A 127 -6.46 15.25 -3.04
C HIS A 127 -5.34 15.46 -4.06
N LEU A 128 -4.99 14.40 -4.80
CA LEU A 128 -3.97 14.46 -5.86
C LEU A 128 -4.73 14.59 -7.18
N MET A 129 -4.75 15.80 -7.75
CA MET A 129 -5.61 16.13 -8.90
C MET A 129 -4.83 16.24 -10.21
N ALA A 130 -3.71 16.96 -10.23
CA ALA A 130 -3.00 17.27 -11.46
C ALA A 130 -1.84 16.29 -11.74
N PRO A 131 -1.50 16.05 -13.02
CA PRO A 131 -0.21 15.48 -13.39
C PRO A 131 0.91 16.38 -12.84
N GLY A 132 1.59 15.93 -11.79
CA GLY A 132 2.61 16.70 -11.07
C GLY A 132 2.27 17.00 -9.61
N ASP A 133 0.99 16.83 -9.24
CA ASP A 133 0.46 17.00 -7.88
C ASP A 133 0.66 15.74 -7.02
N HIS A 134 1.24 14.68 -7.60
CA HIS A 134 1.89 13.63 -6.83
C HIS A 134 2.81 14.29 -5.82
N TRP A 135 3.04 13.66 -4.67
CA TRP A 135 4.22 14.04 -3.89
C TRP A 135 5.39 13.93 -4.87
N VAL A 136 5.95 15.07 -5.28
CA VAL A 136 7.24 15.12 -5.95
C VAL A 136 8.17 14.56 -4.89
N HIS A 137 8.26 13.23 -4.87
CA HIS A 137 9.36 12.53 -4.25
C HIS A 137 10.53 13.22 -4.89
N TRP A 138 11.32 13.92 -4.06
CA TRP A 138 12.45 14.67 -4.59
C TRP A 138 13.18 13.73 -5.54
N PRO A 139 13.56 14.20 -6.73
CA PRO A 139 14.04 13.33 -7.80
C PRO A 139 14.99 12.30 -7.20
N ASP A 140 14.76 10.99 -7.39
CA ASP A 140 15.54 9.95 -6.70
C ASP A 140 17.05 10.17 -6.81
N ARG A 141 17.49 10.86 -7.88
CA ARG A 141 18.85 11.39 -8.09
C ARG A 141 19.41 12.16 -6.89
N TRP A 142 18.63 13.00 -6.22
CA TRP A 142 19.03 13.74 -5.02
C TRP A 142 19.35 12.81 -3.85
N PHE A 143 18.61 11.71 -3.71
CA PHE A 143 18.88 10.71 -2.69
C PHE A 143 19.88 9.65 -3.10
N LYS A 144 20.29 9.57 -4.38
CA LYS A 144 21.30 8.58 -4.83
C LYS A 144 22.60 8.71 -4.05
N GLU A 145 23.07 9.92 -3.81
CA GLU A 145 24.33 10.13 -3.10
C GLU A 145 24.22 9.76 -1.61
N VAL A 146 23.10 10.11 -0.98
CA VAL A 146 22.79 9.72 0.39
C VAL A 146 22.67 8.19 0.49
N ARG A 147 21.90 7.57 -0.40
CA ARG A 147 21.66 6.12 -0.49
C ARG A 147 22.94 5.35 -0.78
N ARG A 148 23.83 5.87 -1.64
CA ARG A 148 25.12 5.25 -1.99
C ARG A 148 25.95 4.93 -0.75
N ARG A 149 26.01 5.85 0.22
CA ARG A 149 26.74 5.63 1.49
C ARG A 149 26.13 4.48 2.30
N TYR A 150 24.81 4.39 2.37
CA TYR A 150 24.12 3.30 3.06
C TYR A 150 24.28 1.95 2.35
N ASP A 151 24.19 1.95 1.02
CA ASP A 151 24.35 0.75 0.19
C ASP A 151 25.79 0.21 0.27
N GLN A 152 26.79 1.09 0.24
CA GLN A 152 28.21 0.73 0.47
C GLN A 152 28.40 0.12 1.86
N LYS A 153 27.85 0.75 2.90
CA LYS A 153 27.90 0.24 4.27
C LYS A 153 27.24 -1.14 4.39
N GLY A 154 26.06 -1.31 3.78
CA GLY A 154 25.35 -2.59 3.72
C GLY A 154 26.09 -3.66 2.90
N HIS A 155 26.85 -3.27 1.87
CA HIS A 155 27.70 -4.18 1.11
C HIS A 155 28.89 -4.65 1.96
N MET A 156 29.58 -3.74 2.65
CA MET A 156 30.66 -4.08 3.57
C MET A 156 30.19 -5.05 4.67
N ILE A 157 29.05 -4.75 5.29
CA ILE A 157 28.43 -5.62 6.29
C ILE A 157 28.14 -7.02 5.73
N ARG A 158 27.54 -7.10 4.54
CA ARG A 158 27.26 -8.40 3.89
C ARG A 158 28.54 -9.16 3.55
N HIS A 159 29.58 -8.45 3.14
CA HIS A 159 30.89 -9.02 2.85
C HIS A 159 31.56 -9.56 4.11
N GLU A 160 31.64 -8.77 5.19
CA GLU A 160 32.12 -9.19 6.51
C GLU A 160 31.36 -10.41 7.02
N ARG A 161 30.03 -10.39 6.95
CA ARG A 161 29.19 -11.54 7.33
C ARG A 161 29.52 -12.78 6.51
N ARG A 162 29.72 -12.67 5.20
CA ARG A 162 30.05 -13.81 4.36
C ARG A 162 31.34 -14.49 4.83
N HIS A 163 32.37 -13.71 5.15
CA HIS A 163 33.64 -14.21 5.67
C HIS A 163 33.54 -14.76 7.11
N LEU A 164 32.76 -14.09 7.97
CA LEU A 164 32.54 -14.53 9.36
C LEU A 164 31.68 -15.81 9.46
N LEU A 165 30.78 -16.02 8.49
CA LEU A 165 29.89 -17.18 8.43
C LEU A 165 30.49 -18.37 7.66
N HIS A 166 31.63 -18.19 6.99
CA HIS A 166 32.42 -19.27 6.38
C HIS A 166 33.07 -20.16 7.45
N GLY A 167 32.25 -20.95 8.15
CA GLY A 167 32.70 -21.95 9.12
C GLY A 167 31.78 -22.21 10.32
N LYS A 168 30.75 -21.39 10.55
CA LYS A 168 29.87 -21.54 11.72
C LYS A 168 28.41 -21.79 11.32
N LYS A 169 28.03 -23.06 11.20
CA LYS A 169 26.63 -23.51 11.13
C LYS A 169 26.00 -23.44 12.53
N ARG A 170 25.69 -22.25 13.05
CA ARG A 170 24.67 -21.96 14.09
C ARG A 170 24.91 -20.58 14.70
N GLY A 171 23.82 -19.82 14.87
CA GLY A 171 23.72 -18.80 15.90
C GLY A 171 24.06 -17.37 15.47
N ASN A 172 23.05 -16.68 14.95
CA ASN A 172 22.66 -15.30 15.24
C ASN A 172 23.59 -14.42 16.13
N ILE A 173 23.76 -13.17 15.66
CA ILE A 173 24.20 -11.94 16.36
C ILE A 173 25.72 -11.73 16.45
N LEU A 174 26.37 -11.52 15.29
CA LEU A 174 27.46 -10.55 15.22
C LEU A 174 26.88 -9.30 14.55
N VAL A 175 26.31 -8.41 15.37
CA VAL A 175 26.00 -7.05 14.93
C VAL A 175 27.35 -6.38 14.76
N SER A 176 27.82 -6.21 13.52
CA SER A 176 29.05 -5.43 13.33
C SER A 176 28.79 -4.01 13.84
N PRO A 177 29.79 -3.28 14.39
CA PRO A 177 29.60 -1.90 14.84
C PRO A 177 29.00 -0.98 13.76
N LEU A 178 29.14 -1.35 12.48
CA LEU A 178 28.54 -0.67 11.33
C LEU A 178 27.01 -0.91 11.22
N GLU A 179 26.49 -2.01 11.74
CA GLU A 179 25.05 -2.36 11.71
C GLU A 179 24.19 -1.63 12.74
N VAL A 180 24.81 -0.86 13.66
CA VAL A 180 24.05 -0.05 14.61
C VAL A 180 23.23 0.96 13.81
N ARG A 181 21.92 0.72 13.71
CA ARG A 181 20.97 1.69 13.17
C ARG A 181 21.18 2.98 13.95
N PRO A 182 21.30 4.16 13.30
CA PRO A 182 21.23 5.41 14.06
C PRO A 182 19.96 5.31 14.90
N GLY A 183 20.10 5.46 16.22
CA GLY A 183 18.95 5.43 17.11
C GLY A 183 17.92 6.44 16.62
N PHE A 184 16.64 6.19 16.92
CA PHE A 184 15.62 7.23 16.73
C PHE A 184 16.09 8.53 17.38
N THR A 185 16.00 9.64 16.66
CA THR A 185 16.30 10.96 17.21
C THR A 185 15.44 11.22 18.44
N ARG A 186 15.92 12.04 19.38
CA ARG A 186 15.20 12.38 20.64
C ARG A 186 13.80 12.95 20.39
N PHE A 187 13.55 13.44 19.17
CA PHE A 187 12.32 14.10 18.74
C PHE A 187 11.32 13.16 18.04
N GLY A 188 11.67 11.90 17.77
CA GLY A 188 10.74 10.92 17.19
C GLY A 188 9.86 10.25 18.25
N TRP A 189 8.58 10.03 17.96
CA TRP A 189 7.68 9.27 18.83
C TRP A 189 8.15 7.80 18.95
N GLN A 190 8.33 7.31 20.18
CA GLN A 190 8.84 5.95 20.46
C GLN A 190 7.78 5.10 21.16
N PRO A 191 7.49 3.87 20.66
CA PRO A 191 6.73 2.88 21.41
C PRO A 191 7.42 2.54 22.74
N VAL A 192 6.63 2.24 23.78
CA VAL A 192 7.12 1.99 25.15
C VAL A 192 8.18 0.87 25.20
N MET A 193 7.99 -0.20 24.43
CA MET A 193 8.97 -1.31 24.33
C MET A 193 10.34 -0.86 23.82
N ASN A 194 10.38 0.12 22.91
CA ASN A 194 11.65 0.61 22.35
C ASN A 194 12.42 1.50 23.33
N LYS A 195 11.74 2.26 24.19
CA LYS A 195 12.38 2.99 25.30
C LYS A 195 13.10 2.01 26.24
N TRP A 196 12.43 0.92 26.59
CA TRP A 196 13.02 -0.11 27.45
C TRP A 196 14.26 -0.76 26.83
N GLN A 197 14.20 -1.09 25.54
CA GLN A 197 15.32 -1.67 24.79
C GLN A 197 16.51 -0.70 24.67
N TRP A 198 16.25 0.60 24.55
CA TRP A 198 17.28 1.65 24.60
C TRP A 198 17.99 1.69 25.96
N HIS A 199 17.24 1.64 27.07
CA HIS A 199 17.83 1.61 28.41
C HIS A 199 18.71 0.37 28.64
N LEU A 200 18.29 -0.79 28.13
CA LEU A 200 19.11 -2.01 28.17
C LEU A 200 20.41 -1.86 27.37
N ASN A 201 20.34 -1.32 26.15
CA ASN A 201 21.51 -1.11 25.31
C ASN A 201 22.49 -0.12 25.96
N LYS A 202 21.99 0.93 26.64
CA LYS A 202 22.83 1.89 27.36
C LYS A 202 23.57 1.24 28.55
N ARG A 203 22.88 0.38 29.31
CA ARG A 203 23.53 -0.40 30.39
C ARG A 203 24.58 -1.38 29.86
N ARG A 204 24.31 -2.05 28.73
CA ARG A 204 25.28 -2.96 28.08
C ARG A 204 26.52 -2.21 27.60
N GLN A 205 26.36 -1.02 27.03
CA GLN A 205 27.49 -0.18 26.61
C GLN A 205 28.34 0.24 27.80
N GLN A 206 27.73 0.67 28.91
CA GLN A 206 28.44 1.00 30.15
C GLN A 206 29.23 -0.20 30.69
N PHE A 207 28.61 -1.39 30.70
CA PHE A 207 29.27 -2.61 31.14
C PHE A 207 30.47 -2.99 30.25
N ASN A 208 30.31 -2.88 28.93
CA ASN A 208 31.40 -3.16 27.99
C ASN A 208 32.54 -2.15 28.10
N LEU A 209 32.24 -0.88 28.39
CA LEU A 209 33.23 0.17 28.60
C LEU A 209 34.03 -0.07 29.89
N VAL A 210 33.36 -0.45 30.98
CA VAL A 210 34.01 -0.84 32.24
C VAL A 210 34.91 -2.05 32.01
N LYS A 211 34.43 -3.05 31.25
CA LYS A 211 35.21 -4.23 30.92
C LYS A 211 36.47 -3.89 30.12
N SER A 212 36.40 -3.01 29.12
CA SER A 212 37.60 -2.57 28.39
C SER A 212 38.59 -1.83 29.28
N LEU A 213 38.11 -0.95 30.18
CA LEU A 213 38.98 -0.21 31.12
C LEU A 213 39.70 -1.16 32.11
N THR A 214 38.98 -2.14 32.67
CA THR A 214 39.60 -3.17 33.54
C THR A 214 40.58 -4.08 32.79
N THR A 215 40.45 -4.21 31.47
CA THR A 215 41.38 -5.01 30.66
C THR A 215 42.67 -4.21 30.42
N GLU A 216 42.59 -2.89 30.25
CA GLU A 216 43.76 -2.02 30.09
C GLU A 216 44.52 -1.79 31.42
N GLU A 217 43.83 -1.70 32.56
CA GLU A 217 44.48 -1.63 33.88
C GLU A 217 45.29 -2.91 34.20
N ASN A 218 44.79 -4.08 33.80
CA ASN A 218 45.51 -5.36 33.97
C ASN A 218 46.74 -5.52 33.03
N VAL A 219 46.85 -4.70 31.99
CA VAL A 219 48.03 -4.67 31.10
C VAL A 219 49.10 -3.69 31.62
N LEU A 220 48.70 -2.63 32.33
CA LEU A 220 49.61 -1.62 32.88
C LEU A 220 50.22 -2.00 34.24
N PHE A 221 49.58 -2.87 35.03
CA PHE A 221 50.14 -3.40 36.27
C PHE A 221 49.88 -4.92 36.38
N PRO A 222 50.75 -5.79 35.83
CA PRO A 222 50.62 -7.22 36.04
C PRO A 222 50.88 -7.55 37.52
N THR A 223 49.92 -8.22 38.16
CA THR A 223 50.09 -8.74 39.53
C THR A 223 51.27 -9.70 39.59
N PRO A 224 52.20 -9.57 40.55
CA PRO A 224 53.34 -10.47 40.65
C PRO A 224 52.89 -11.81 41.25
N GLY A 225 53.10 -12.90 40.50
CA GLY A 225 53.27 -14.23 41.08
C GLY A 225 52.31 -15.32 40.60
N SER A 226 52.81 -16.18 39.71
CA SER A 226 52.85 -17.63 39.93
C SER A 226 53.73 -18.29 38.86
N GLY A 227 55.05 -18.22 39.03
CA GLY A 227 55.98 -19.03 38.24
C GLY A 227 55.78 -20.51 38.57
N ARG A 228 55.37 -21.31 37.57
CA ARG A 228 55.47 -22.78 37.66
C ARG A 228 56.94 -23.15 37.52
N PHE A 229 57.51 -23.68 38.60
CA PHE A 229 58.78 -24.40 38.57
C PHE A 229 58.67 -25.59 37.61
N MET A 230 59.52 -25.62 36.58
CA MET A 230 59.79 -26.83 35.81
C MET A 230 60.81 -27.67 36.58
N ALA A 231 60.48 -28.94 36.84
CA ALA A 231 61.43 -29.94 37.33
C ALA A 231 62.14 -30.61 36.14
N PRO A 232 63.46 -30.82 36.20
CA PRO A 232 64.22 -31.41 35.10
C PRO A 232 64.08 -32.93 35.05
N LYS A 233 64.06 -33.47 33.83
CA LYS A 233 64.55 -34.81 33.48
C LYS A 233 65.47 -34.66 32.28
#